data_AF-A0A068TSI4-F1
#
_entry.id   AF-A0A068TSI4-F1
#
_cell.length_a   1.000
_cell.length_b   1.000
_cell.length_c   1.000
_cell.angle_alpha   90.00
_cell.angle_beta   90.00
_cell.angle_gamma   90.00
#
_symmetry.space_group_name_H-M   'P 1'
#
loop_
_entity.id
_entity.type
_entity.pdbx_description
1 polymer ?
#
loop_
_entity_poly.entity_id
_entity_poly.type
_entity_poly.pdbx_seq_one_letter_code
_entity_poly.pdbx_strand_id
1 'polypeptide(L)'
;MERGAGENESEMDRDEEEAVNEILRDRFRLCTISIAEAEAKKNGMEVSQPIMACISDLAFKYAEQLAKDLELFSQHAGRKSVNMEDVILCAHRNSQLAASLRSFCNDLKAKEPPSERKRRRNAKKEDKGAADALYIPDQ
;
A
#
# COMPACT_ATOMS: atom_id res chain seq x y z
N MET A 1 -45.99 -1.08 -3.61
CA MET A 1 -45.24 -1.49 -2.41
C MET A 1 -43.93 -2.09 -2.91
N GLU A 2 -42.88 -1.30 -3.05
CA GLU A 2 -41.57 -1.77 -3.57
C GLU A 2 -40.40 -1.03 -2.90
N ARG A 3 -40.64 -0.38 -1.76
CA ARG A 3 -39.63 0.40 -1.01
C ARG A 3 -38.84 -0.42 0.02
N GLY A 4 -39.17 -1.70 0.24
CA GLY A 4 -38.54 -2.52 1.28
C GLY A 4 -37.32 -3.35 0.85
N ALA A 5 -37.07 -3.52 -0.44
CA ALA A 5 -35.97 -4.37 -0.92
C ALA A 5 -34.61 -3.64 -0.93
N GLY A 6 -34.56 -2.42 -1.49
CA GLY A 6 -33.32 -1.64 -1.58
C GLY A 6 -32.85 -1.03 -0.25
N GLU A 7 -33.75 -0.83 0.73
CA GLU A 7 -33.38 -0.38 2.08
C GLU A 7 -32.69 -1.52 2.86
N ASN A 8 -33.25 -2.74 2.78
CA ASN A 8 -32.67 -3.94 3.40
C ASN A 8 -31.34 -4.37 2.77
N GLU A 9 -31.18 -4.28 1.44
CA GLU A 9 -29.90 -4.53 0.77
C GLU A 9 -28.82 -3.54 1.24
N SER A 10 -29.18 -2.26 1.38
CA SER A 10 -28.24 -1.24 1.87
C SER A 10 -27.88 -1.40 3.35
N GLU A 11 -28.76 -1.97 4.17
CA GLU A 11 -28.51 -2.26 5.59
C GLU A 11 -27.60 -3.48 5.73
N MET A 12 -27.88 -4.54 4.97
CA MET A 12 -27.05 -5.74 4.93
C MET A 12 -25.62 -5.44 4.47
N ASP A 13 -25.43 -4.61 3.43
CA ASP A 13 -24.11 -4.19 2.97
C ASP A 13 -23.33 -3.42 4.06
N ARG A 14 -24.01 -2.56 4.83
CA ARG A 14 -23.39 -1.82 5.94
C ARG A 14 -22.98 -2.74 7.09
N ASP A 15 -23.85 -3.67 7.45
CA ASP A 15 -23.57 -4.65 8.52
C ASP A 15 -22.39 -5.56 8.14
N GLU A 16 -22.30 -5.96 6.86
CA GLU A 16 -21.16 -6.70 6.33
C GLU A 16 -19.86 -5.87 6.38
N GLU A 17 -19.90 -4.60 5.96
CA GLU A 17 -18.75 -3.71 6.06
C GLU A 17 -18.30 -3.49 7.51
N GLU A 18 -19.24 -3.34 8.45
CA GLU A 18 -18.93 -3.21 9.87
C GLU A 18 -18.28 -4.47 10.43
N ALA A 19 -18.82 -5.65 10.10
CA ALA A 19 -18.23 -6.93 10.50
C ALA A 19 -16.81 -7.13 9.95
N VAL A 20 -16.57 -6.75 8.68
CA VAL A 20 -15.23 -6.78 8.08
C VAL A 20 -14.29 -5.80 8.77
N ASN A 21 -14.76 -4.60 9.10
CA ASN A 21 -13.98 -3.60 9.82
C ASN A 21 -13.59 -4.07 11.23
N GLU A 22 -14.50 -4.73 11.95
CA GLU A 22 -14.20 -5.33 13.26
C GLU A 22 -13.11 -6.39 13.15
N ILE A 23 -13.22 -7.31 12.18
CA ILE A 23 -12.20 -8.34 11.94
C ILE A 23 -10.84 -7.71 11.63
N LEU A 24 -10.80 -6.68 10.78
CA LEU A 24 -9.57 -5.98 10.43
C LEU A 24 -8.96 -5.30 11.65
N ARG A 25 -9.77 -4.64 12.47
CA ARG A 25 -9.32 -3.95 13.68
C ARG A 25 -8.75 -4.92 14.70
N ASP A 26 -9.39 -6.08 14.88
CA ASP A 26 -8.90 -7.14 15.78
C ASP A 26 -7.57 -7.71 15.31
N ARG A 27 -7.44 -8.02 14.01
CA ARG A 27 -6.17 -8.48 13.43
C ARG A 27 -5.07 -7.45 13.59
N PHE A 28 -5.39 -6.19 13.34
CA PHE A 28 -4.46 -5.07 13.48
C PHE A 28 -3.99 -4.89 14.92
N ARG A 29 -4.90 -5.04 15.90
CA ARG A 29 -4.58 -5.02 17.33
C ARG A 29 -3.62 -6.15 17.71
N LEU A 30 -3.85 -7.37 17.25
CA LEU A 30 -2.93 -8.50 17.50
C LEU A 30 -1.53 -8.24 16.95
N CYS A 31 -1.42 -7.69 15.74
CA CYS A 31 -0.12 -7.30 15.17
C CYS A 31 0.56 -6.20 16.01
N THR A 32 -0.21 -5.20 16.44
CA THR A 32 0.31 -4.10 17.27
C THR A 32 0.84 -4.62 18.60
N ILE A 33 0.10 -5.51 19.27
CA ILE A 33 0.53 -6.18 20.51
C ILE A 33 1.86 -6.89 20.28
N SER A 34 1.95 -7.72 19.24
CA SER A 34 3.16 -8.49 18.96
C SER A 34 4.40 -7.61 18.75
N ILE A 35 4.27 -6.50 18.01
CA ILE A 35 5.37 -5.56 17.75
C ILE A 35 5.75 -4.81 19.04
N ALA A 36 4.75 -4.26 19.74
CA ALA A 36 4.98 -3.45 20.94
C ALA A 36 5.57 -4.27 22.09
N GLU A 37 5.11 -5.51 22.30
CA GLU A 37 5.67 -6.42 23.31
C GLU A 37 7.10 -6.85 22.96
N ALA A 38 7.38 -7.14 21.69
CA ALA A 38 8.74 -7.48 21.24
C ALA A 38 9.72 -6.32 21.51
N GLU A 39 9.31 -5.09 21.21
CA GLU A 39 10.12 -3.91 21.47
C GLU A 39 10.25 -3.62 22.97
N ALA A 40 9.17 -3.73 23.75
CA ALA A 40 9.21 -3.53 25.20
C ALA A 40 10.15 -4.54 25.87
N LYS A 41 10.06 -5.82 25.49
CA LYS A 41 10.95 -6.88 25.99
C LYS A 41 12.42 -6.60 25.66
N LYS A 42 12.71 -6.13 24.45
CA LYS A 42 14.08 -5.76 24.03
C LYS A 42 14.65 -4.63 24.90
N ASN A 43 13.79 -3.73 25.38
CA ASN A 43 14.17 -2.62 26.26
C ASN A 43 14.03 -2.93 27.76
N GLY A 44 13.64 -4.17 28.14
CA GLY A 44 13.43 -4.54 29.54
C GLY A 44 12.23 -3.82 30.18
N MET A 45 11.21 -3.49 29.39
CA MET A 45 10.02 -2.75 29.78
C MET A 45 8.76 -3.58 29.53
N GLU A 46 7.64 -3.13 30.11
CA GLU A 46 6.29 -3.65 29.83
C GLU A 46 5.39 -2.51 29.35
N VAL A 47 4.41 -2.85 28.50
CA VAL A 47 3.41 -1.89 28.02
C VAL A 47 2.11 -2.14 28.76
N SER A 48 1.54 -1.09 29.36
CA SER A 48 0.26 -1.22 30.04
C SER A 48 -0.90 -1.43 29.05
N GLN A 49 -1.93 -2.17 29.48
CA GLN A 49 -3.10 -2.49 28.64
C GLN A 49 -3.79 -1.26 28.02
N PRO A 50 -4.02 -0.15 28.75
CA PRO A 50 -4.62 1.05 28.16
C PRO A 50 -3.74 1.67 27.08
N ILE A 51 -2.42 1.67 27.28
CA ILE A 51 -1.47 2.21 26.29
C ILE A 51 -1.44 1.32 25.05
N MET A 52 -1.50 0.00 25.22
CA MET A 52 -1.59 -0.94 24.11
C MET A 52 -2.83 -0.73 23.25
N ALA A 53 -4.00 -0.51 23.89
CA ALA A 53 -5.24 -0.19 23.20
C ALA A 53 -5.11 1.15 22.43
N CYS A 54 -4.57 2.19 23.06
CA CYS A 54 -4.33 3.48 22.43
C CYS A 54 -3.40 3.39 21.21
N ILE A 55 -2.30 2.65 21.31
CA ILE A 55 -1.36 2.47 20.18
C ILE A 55 -2.06 1.74 19.03
N SER A 56 -2.82 0.70 19.33
CA SER A 56 -3.56 -0.07 18.31
C SER A 56 -4.57 0.79 17.56
N ASP A 57 -5.36 1.59 18.28
CA ASP A 57 -6.32 2.51 17.67
C ASP A 57 -5.65 3.63 16.86
N LEU A 58 -4.55 4.18 17.38
CA LEU A 58 -3.80 5.22 16.68
C LEU A 58 -3.19 4.69 15.39
N ALA A 59 -2.56 3.52 15.42
CA ALA A 59 -1.94 2.92 14.26
C ALA A 59 -2.98 2.48 13.22
N PHE A 60 -4.17 2.01 13.63
CA PHE A 60 -5.27 1.70 12.71
C PHE A 60 -5.77 2.96 11.99
N LYS A 61 -6.04 4.04 12.73
CA LYS A 61 -6.43 5.35 12.14
C LYS A 61 -5.34 5.92 11.25
N TYR A 62 -4.07 5.75 11.63
CA TYR A 62 -2.95 6.19 10.82
C TYR A 62 -2.87 5.42 9.49
N ALA A 63 -3.17 4.11 9.49
CA ALA A 63 -3.22 3.32 8.26
C ALA A 63 -4.28 3.83 7.27
N GLU A 64 -5.44 4.26 7.76
CA GLU A 64 -6.49 4.88 6.93
C GLU A 64 -5.99 6.17 6.26
N GLN A 65 -5.37 7.07 7.03
CA GLN A 65 -4.83 8.31 6.48
C GLN A 65 -3.69 8.03 5.49
N LEU A 66 -2.82 7.08 5.82
CA LEU A 66 -1.72 6.66 4.95
C LEU A 66 -2.24 6.14 3.61
N ALA A 67 -3.32 5.34 3.61
CA ALA A 67 -3.93 4.83 2.39
C ALA A 67 -4.44 5.97 1.48
N LYS A 68 -5.11 6.98 2.05
CA LYS A 68 -5.58 8.17 1.32
C LYS A 68 -4.42 8.97 0.73
N ASP A 69 -3.36 9.17 1.52
CA ASP A 69 -2.16 9.88 1.06
C ASP A 69 -1.48 9.13 -0.09
N LEU A 70 -1.33 7.80 0.03
CA LEU A 70 -0.74 6.96 -1.03
C LEU A 70 -1.54 7.01 -2.33
N GLU A 71 -2.87 6.98 -2.23
CA GLU A 71 -3.75 7.13 -3.39
C GLU A 71 -3.51 8.49 -4.06
N LEU A 72 -3.55 9.58 -3.29
CA LEU A 72 -3.33 10.94 -3.80
C LEU A 72 -1.95 11.11 -4.44
N PHE A 73 -0.90 10.53 -3.87
CA PHE A 73 0.45 10.58 -4.45
C PHE A 73 0.53 9.84 -5.79
N SER A 74 -0.10 8.67 -5.87
CA SER A 74 -0.14 7.91 -7.13
C SER A 74 -0.93 8.66 -8.21
N GLN A 75 -2.07 9.26 -7.86
CA GLN A 75 -2.90 10.05 -8.76
C GLN A 75 -2.20 11.34 -9.22
N HIS A 76 -1.51 12.04 -8.32
CA HIS A 76 -0.71 13.23 -8.66
C HIS A 76 0.38 12.92 -9.70
N ALA A 77 0.93 11.71 -9.66
CA ALA A 77 1.88 11.22 -10.64
C ALA A 77 1.22 10.60 -11.90
N GLY A 78 -0.10 10.74 -12.08
CA GLY A 78 -0.85 10.20 -13.22
C GLY A 78 -0.96 8.67 -13.24
N ARG A 79 -0.75 8.00 -12.11
CA ARG A 79 -0.80 6.53 -11.98
C ARG A 79 -2.07 6.08 -11.27
N LYS A 80 -2.50 4.85 -11.59
CA LYS A 80 -3.61 4.15 -10.91
C LYS A 80 -3.13 3.13 -9.87
N SER A 81 -1.82 2.98 -9.72
CA SER A 81 -1.20 1.99 -8.86
C SER A 81 -0.08 2.63 -8.07
N VAL A 82 -0.10 2.38 -6.76
CA VAL A 82 0.88 2.86 -5.78
C VAL A 82 2.20 2.13 -5.99
N ASN A 83 3.31 2.85 -5.87
CA ASN A 83 4.66 2.31 -5.96
C ASN A 83 5.53 2.74 -4.77
N MET A 84 6.80 2.34 -4.78
CA MET A 84 7.73 2.63 -3.68
C MET A 84 8.01 4.14 -3.49
N GLU A 85 7.92 4.95 -4.55
CA GLU A 85 8.14 6.39 -4.44
C GLU A 85 7.01 7.08 -3.66
N ASP A 86 5.77 6.60 -3.81
CA ASP A 86 4.62 7.09 -3.03
C ASP A 86 4.82 6.81 -1.53
N VAL A 87 5.28 5.59 -1.20
CA VAL A 87 5.57 5.17 0.19
C VAL A 87 6.71 5.99 0.79
N ILE A 88 7.77 6.26 0.03
CA ILE A 88 8.87 7.11 0.47
C ILE A 88 8.39 8.55 0.69
N LEU A 89 7.48 9.05 -0.14
CA LEU A 89 6.93 10.40 -0.03
C LEU A 89 6.09 10.59 1.23
N CYS A 90 5.39 9.54 1.72
CA CYS A 90 4.70 9.58 3.02
C CYS A 90 5.65 9.95 4.17
N ALA A 91 6.94 9.61 4.08
CA ALA A 91 7.95 9.92 5.09
C ALA A 91 8.65 11.28 4.90
N HIS A 92 8.20 12.15 3.99
CA HIS A 92 8.90 13.41 3.65
C HIS A 92 9.18 14.34 4.84
N ARG A 93 8.35 14.30 5.89
CA ARG A 93 8.53 15.10 7.11
C ARG A 93 9.63 14.56 8.03
N ASN A 94 10.10 13.34 7.80
CA ASN A 94 11.15 12.70 8.59
C ASN A 94 12.25 12.17 7.64
N SER A 95 13.32 12.97 7.50
CA SER A 95 14.42 12.67 6.58
C SER A 95 15.12 11.35 6.89
N GLN A 96 15.27 10.98 8.17
CA GLN A 96 15.86 9.71 8.58
C GLN A 96 14.97 8.53 8.16
N LEU A 97 13.66 8.63 8.41
CA LEU A 97 12.71 7.60 7.98
C LEU A 97 12.68 7.44 6.46
N ALA A 98 12.65 8.55 5.71
CA ALA A 98 12.70 8.52 4.25
C ALA A 98 14.00 7.88 3.73
N ALA A 99 15.14 8.13 4.38
CA ALA A 99 16.40 7.48 4.04
C ALA A 99 16.36 5.96 4.30
N SER A 100 15.84 5.54 5.46
CA SER A 100 15.67 4.12 5.79
C SER A 100 14.74 3.40 4.79
N LEU A 101 13.62 4.02 4.40
CA LEU A 101 12.71 3.46 3.40
C LEU A 101 13.36 3.34 2.02
N ARG A 102 14.19 4.31 1.61
CA ARG A 102 14.98 4.22 0.37
C ARG A 102 15.97 3.08 0.41
N SER A 103 16.68 2.90 1.52
CA SER A 103 17.60 1.78 1.69
C SER A 103 16.86 0.44 1.56
N PHE A 104 15.73 0.31 2.27
CA PHE A 104 14.91 -0.89 2.22
C PHE A 104 14.37 -1.18 0.81
N CYS A 105 13.94 -0.15 0.07
CA CYS A 105 13.53 -0.26 -1.34
C CYS A 105 14.64 -0.82 -2.24
N ASN A 106 15.88 -0.37 -2.04
CA ASN A 106 17.03 -0.87 -2.81
C ASN A 106 17.35 -2.32 -2.48
N ASP A 107 17.25 -2.72 -1.20
CA ASP A 107 17.47 -4.10 -0.78
C ASP A 107 16.44 -5.07 -1.38
N LEU A 108 15.18 -4.64 -1.50
CA LEU A 108 14.13 -5.42 -2.17
C LEU A 108 14.45 -5.63 -3.66
N LYS A 109 14.86 -4.58 -4.37
CA LYS A 109 15.26 -4.64 -5.79
C LYS A 109 16.50 -5.50 -6.03
N ALA A 110 17.37 -5.63 -5.03
CA ALA A 110 18.56 -6.48 -5.08
C ALA A 110 18.23 -7.97 -4.87
N LYS A 111 17.18 -8.26 -4.09
CA LYS A 111 16.72 -9.63 -3.77
C LYS A 111 15.76 -10.21 -4.82
N GLU A 112 15.23 -9.41 -5.74
CA GLU A 112 14.40 -9.90 -6.85
C GLU A 112 15.21 -10.82 -7.79
N PRO A 113 14.75 -12.07 -8.04
CA PRO A 113 15.43 -12.98 -8.95
C PRO A 113 15.44 -12.45 -10.39
N PRO A 114 16.50 -12.71 -11.18
CA PRO A 114 16.69 -12.12 -12.51
C PRO A 114 15.68 -12.56 -13.60
N SER A 115 14.73 -13.44 -13.28
CA SER A 115 13.74 -13.96 -14.23
C SER A 115 12.73 -12.89 -14.70
N GLU A 116 12.40 -11.90 -13.87
CA GLU A 116 11.47 -10.82 -14.26
C GLU A 116 12.13 -9.70 -15.08
N ARG A 117 13.45 -9.50 -14.92
CA ARG A 117 14.20 -8.51 -15.71
C ARG A 117 14.17 -8.81 -17.21
N LYS A 118 14.07 -10.09 -17.61
CA LYS A 118 13.95 -10.49 -19.03
C LYS A 118 12.56 -10.17 -19.63
N ARG A 119 11.48 -10.27 -18.86
CA ARG A 119 10.12 -9.97 -19.37
C ARG A 119 9.92 -8.48 -19.65
N ARG A 120 10.46 -7.59 -18.80
CA ARG A 120 10.41 -6.13 -19.05
C ARG A 120 11.34 -5.65 -20.17
N ARG A 121 12.46 -6.35 -20.42
CA ARG A 121 13.38 -5.98 -21.52
C ARG A 121 12.83 -6.35 -22.90
N ASN A 122 12.05 -7.43 -22.99
CA ASN A 122 11.45 -7.85 -24.27
C ASN A 122 10.28 -6.94 -24.68
N ALA A 123 9.46 -6.47 -23.73
CA ALA A 123 8.36 -5.54 -24.03
C ALA A 123 8.82 -4.18 -24.58
N LYS A 124 10.07 -3.76 -24.30
CA LYS A 124 10.63 -2.49 -24.78
C LYS A 124 11.27 -2.57 -26.17
N LYS A 125 11.40 -3.76 -26.75
CA LYS A 125 12.08 -3.98 -28.04
C LYS A 125 11.12 -4.14 -29.22
N GLU A 126 9.85 -4.46 -28.99
CA GLU A 126 8.85 -4.64 -30.06
C GLU A 126 8.26 -3.31 -30.56
N ASP A 127 8.28 -2.25 -29.76
CA ASP A 127 7.67 -0.95 -30.10
C ASP A 127 8.54 -0.03 -30.98
N LYS A 128 9.74 -0.48 -31.40
CA LYS A 128 10.65 0.30 -32.26
C LYS A 128 10.82 -0.24 -33.68
N GLY A 129 10.01 -1.21 -34.09
CA GLY A 129 10.16 -1.92 -35.37
C GLY A 129 9.19 -1.56 -36.50
N ALA A 130 8.22 -0.67 -36.30
CA ALA A 130 7.08 -0.53 -37.22
C ALA A 130 6.86 0.88 -37.79
N ALA A 131 7.93 1.66 -38.00
CA ALA A 131 7.83 3.00 -38.59
C ALA A 131 8.99 3.30 -39.56
N ASP A 132 9.28 2.41 -40.51
CA ASP A 132 10.06 2.79 -41.70
C ASP A 132 9.87 1.78 -42.85
N ALA A 133 8.74 1.86 -43.56
CA ALA A 133 8.59 1.23 -44.89
C ALA A 133 7.29 1.67 -45.59
N LEU A 134 7.24 2.89 -46.13
CA LEU A 134 6.37 3.21 -47.28
C LEU A 134 7.08 4.22 -48.18
N TYR A 135 7.94 3.71 -49.08
CA TYR A 135 8.38 4.43 -50.28
C TYR A 135 7.84 3.69 -51.50
N ILE A 136 6.93 4.31 -52.23
CA ILE A 136 6.37 3.83 -53.50
C ILE A 136 7.07 4.60 -54.62
N PRO A 137 7.74 3.95 -55.59
CA PRO A 137 8.24 4.64 -56.76
C PRO A 137 7.11 4.76 -57.80
N ASP A 138 6.85 5.97 -58.28
CA ASP A 138 6.01 6.23 -59.46
C ASP A 138 6.87 6.10 -60.73
N GLN A 139 6.28 5.53 -61.79
CA GLN A 139 6.85 5.45 -63.14
C GLN A 139 6.77 6.79 -63.87
#